data_AF-A0A4Y2P981-F1
#
_entry.id   AF-A0A4Y2P981-F1
#
_cell.length_a   1.000
_cell.length_b   1.000
_cell.length_c   1.000
_cell.angle_alpha   90.00
_cell.angle_beta   90.00
_cell.angle_gamma   90.00
#
_symmetry.space_group_name_H-M   'P 1'
#
loop_
_entity.id
_entity.type
_entity.pdbx_description
1 polymer ?
#
loop_
_entity_poly.entity_id
_entity_poly.type
_entity_poly.pdbx_seq_one_letter_code
_entity_poly.pdbx_strand_id
1 'polypeptide(L)'
;MQYVRYRELVNVSHTEEEAKAEAEEIMVLDGPDDEGQMFKRPGKLFDSFPSPYENEEQARAANNGAYPPDLSLITSARHGGEDYVFSLLTGYCDAPAGVELGEGQYYNPYFPGGAIGMAQALYNEIIEYSDGTPATLSQLAKDVCTFLKWAAEPEHDTRKRMFIK
;
A
#
# COMPACT_ATOMS: atom_id res chain seq x y z
N MET A 1 -0.94 -3.33 5.17
CA MET A 1 0.22 -4.12 4.72
C MET A 1 0.73 -4.94 5.89
N GLN A 2 -0.04 -5.95 6.30
CA GLN A 2 0.20 -6.67 7.55
C GLN A 2 1.47 -7.54 7.55
N TYR A 3 1.99 -7.92 6.38
CA TYR A 3 3.13 -8.82 6.25
C TYR A 3 4.48 -8.10 6.09
N VAL A 4 4.49 -6.77 6.05
CA VAL A 4 5.71 -5.95 6.00
C VAL A 4 5.97 -5.34 7.38
N ARG A 5 7.20 -5.45 7.86
CA ARG A 5 7.74 -4.82 9.06
C ARG A 5 8.85 -3.84 8.68
N TYR A 6 9.09 -2.87 9.55
CA TYR A 6 10.08 -1.82 9.29
C TYR A 6 11.50 -2.35 9.08
N ARG A 7 11.89 -3.45 9.74
CA ARG A 7 13.20 -4.10 9.56
C ARG A 7 13.45 -4.59 8.14
N GLU A 8 12.40 -4.90 7.36
CA GLU A 8 12.57 -5.37 6.00
C GLU A 8 12.94 -4.22 5.03
N LEU A 9 12.76 -2.96 5.43
CA LEU A 9 13.22 -1.78 4.66
C LEU A 9 14.73 -1.56 4.76
N VAL A 10 15.37 -2.07 5.81
CA VAL A 10 16.78 -1.84 6.13
C VAL A 10 17.68 -2.46 5.06
N ASN A 11 18.58 -1.66 4.50
CA ASN A 11 19.47 -2.01 3.38
C ASN A 11 18.72 -2.39 2.08
N VAL A 12 17.44 -2.04 1.97
CA VAL A 12 16.65 -2.17 0.74
C VAL A 12 16.31 -0.77 0.21
N SER A 13 15.59 0.01 1.01
CA SER A 13 15.20 1.38 0.67
C SER A 13 15.67 2.41 1.71
N HIS A 14 15.92 1.98 2.95
CA HIS A 14 16.32 2.83 4.06
C HIS A 14 17.56 2.28 4.75
N THR A 15 18.30 3.16 5.42
CA THR A 15 19.27 2.79 6.46
C THR A 15 18.55 2.27 7.71
N GLU A 16 19.29 1.66 8.64
CA GLU A 16 18.71 1.22 9.92
C GLU A 16 18.21 2.39 10.76
N GLU A 17 18.93 3.52 10.76
CA GLU A 17 18.54 4.73 11.49
C GLU A 17 17.26 5.35 10.93
N GLU A 18 17.13 5.44 9.60
CA GLU A 18 15.92 5.95 8.94
C GLU A 18 14.71 5.04 9.17
N ALA A 19 14.86 3.72 8.98
CA ALA A 19 13.77 2.77 9.20
C ALA A 19 13.31 2.73 10.67
N LYS A 20 14.24 2.96 11.60
CA LYS A 20 13.94 3.06 13.03
C LYS A 20 13.21 4.35 13.34
N ALA A 21 13.64 5.48 12.77
CA ALA A 21 12.96 6.76 12.93
C ALA A 21 11.50 6.68 12.44
N GLU A 22 11.27 6.10 11.25
CA GLU A 22 9.93 5.86 10.69
C GLU A 22 9.06 4.99 11.61
N ALA A 23 9.64 3.91 12.17
CA ALA A 23 8.92 3.04 13.10
C ALA A 23 8.54 3.77 14.40
N GLU A 24 9.39 4.67 14.89
CA GLU A 24 9.15 5.42 16.13
C GLU A 24 8.04 6.48 15.98
N GLU A 25 7.66 6.88 14.76
CA GLU A 25 6.56 7.83 14.51
C GLU A 25 5.18 7.28 14.91
N ILE A 26 5.03 5.95 14.94
CA ILE A 26 3.76 5.30 15.27
C ILE A 26 3.73 4.82 16.72
N MET A 27 2.54 4.86 17.31
CA MET A 27 2.28 4.31 18.65
C MET A 27 1.65 2.93 18.54
N VAL A 28 2.38 1.90 18.98
CA VAL A 28 1.97 0.50 18.95
C VAL A 28 1.45 0.08 20.32
N LEU A 29 0.30 -0.62 20.34
CA LEU A 29 -0.25 -1.22 21.54
C LEU A 29 0.61 -2.44 21.95
N ASP A 30 1.04 -2.49 23.20
CA ASP A 30 1.89 -3.54 23.78
C ASP A 30 1.41 -3.88 25.20
N GLY A 31 1.97 -4.93 25.79
CA GLY A 31 1.66 -5.39 27.14
C GLY A 31 1.11 -6.81 27.20
N PRO A 32 0.59 -7.23 28.37
CA PRO A 32 0.35 -6.40 29.57
C PRO A 32 1.63 -6.02 30.34
N ASP A 33 1.55 -4.93 31.11
CA ASP A 33 2.54 -4.54 32.11
C ASP A 33 2.44 -5.36 33.42
N ASP A 34 3.19 -4.97 34.45
CA ASP A 34 3.19 -5.62 35.77
C ASP A 34 1.88 -5.45 36.55
N GLU A 35 1.01 -4.51 36.16
CA GLU A 35 -0.34 -4.33 36.67
C GLU A 35 -1.41 -5.04 35.82
N GLY A 36 -1.02 -5.71 34.73
CA GLY A 36 -1.94 -6.37 33.82
C GLY A 36 -2.59 -5.45 32.78
N GLN A 37 -2.10 -4.23 32.62
CA GLN A 37 -2.67 -3.21 31.72
C GLN A 37 -1.93 -3.18 30.37
N MET A 38 -2.67 -2.95 29.29
CA MET A 38 -2.08 -2.71 27.97
C MET A 38 -1.64 -1.25 27.88
N PHE A 39 -0.47 -0.98 27.31
CA PHE A 39 0.08 0.36 27.14
C PHE A 39 0.46 0.62 25.68
N LYS A 40 0.71 1.89 25.33
CA LYS A 40 1.22 2.26 24.00
C LYS A 40 2.70 2.64 24.10
N ARG A 41 3.50 2.19 23.13
CA ARG A 41 4.91 2.55 23.00
C ARG A 41 5.22 3.04 21.58
N PRO A 42 6.31 3.80 21.39
CA PRO A 42 6.87 4.01 20.06
C PRO A 42 7.14 2.67 19.37
N GLY A 43 6.91 2.63 18.07
CA GLY A 43 7.19 1.46 17.24
C GLY A 43 8.68 1.15 17.18
N LYS A 44 8.98 -0.09 16.84
CA LYS A 44 10.31 -0.66 16.72
C LYS A 44 10.43 -1.37 15.37
N LEU A 45 11.66 -1.64 14.95
CA LEU A 45 11.95 -2.29 13.65
C LEU A 45 11.19 -3.61 13.41
N PHE A 46 10.87 -4.38 14.46
CA PHE A 46 10.17 -5.65 14.32
C PHE A 46 8.64 -5.52 14.25
N ASP A 47 8.08 -4.34 14.48
CA ASP A 47 6.65 -4.11 14.37
C ASP A 47 6.24 -4.07 12.88
N SER A 48 5.04 -4.58 12.60
CA SER A 48 4.44 -4.49 11.26
C SER A 48 3.95 -3.09 10.97
N PHE A 49 3.74 -2.78 9.69
CA PHE A 49 3.05 -1.55 9.30
C PHE A 49 1.66 -1.49 9.93
N PRO A 50 1.23 -0.32 10.44
CA PRO A 50 -0.01 -0.20 11.15
C PRO A 50 -1.19 -0.43 10.21
N SER A 51 -2.23 -1.10 10.71
CA SER A 51 -3.50 -1.19 10.00
C SER A 51 -4.26 0.13 10.15
N PRO A 52 -4.85 0.68 9.06
CA PRO A 52 -5.67 1.89 9.15
C PRO A 52 -7.00 1.65 9.89
N TYR A 53 -7.41 0.39 10.02
CA TYR A 53 -8.65 -0.03 10.68
C TYR A 53 -8.36 -1.13 11.70
N GLU A 54 -9.15 -1.18 12.77
CA GLU A 54 -9.07 -2.20 13.82
C GLU A 54 -9.57 -3.56 13.33
N ASN A 55 -10.56 -3.56 12.42
CA ASN A 55 -11.18 -4.78 11.88
C ASN A 55 -11.84 -4.53 10.52
N GLU A 56 -12.26 -5.61 9.87
CA GLU A 56 -12.91 -5.58 8.54
C GLU A 56 -14.23 -4.81 8.54
N GLU A 57 -15.05 -4.94 9.60
CA GLU A 57 -16.35 -4.26 9.66
C GLU A 57 -16.20 -2.75 9.73
N GLN A 58 -15.21 -2.26 10.49
CA GLN A 58 -14.87 -0.84 10.53
C GLN A 58 -14.37 -0.36 9.16
N ALA A 59 -13.54 -1.16 8.48
CA ALA A 59 -13.05 -0.84 7.15
C ALA A 59 -14.20 -0.74 6.13
N ARG A 60 -15.16 -1.67 6.16
CA ARG A 60 -16.36 -1.64 5.31
C ARG A 60 -17.25 -0.45 5.60
N ALA A 61 -17.51 -0.18 6.88
CA ALA A 61 -18.32 0.97 7.29
C ALA A 61 -17.71 2.30 6.80
N ALA A 62 -16.38 2.43 6.85
CA ALA A 62 -15.68 3.63 6.39
C ALA A 62 -15.63 3.79 4.86
N ASN A 63 -15.89 2.72 4.09
CA ASN A 63 -15.72 2.69 2.62
C ASN A 63 -17.01 2.23 1.89
N ASN A 64 -18.18 2.66 2.36
CA ASN A 64 -19.49 2.38 1.72
C ASN A 64 -19.74 0.88 1.48
N GLY A 65 -19.33 0.03 2.43
CA GLY A 65 -19.48 -1.43 2.39
C GLY A 65 -18.36 -2.16 1.64
N ALA A 66 -17.52 -1.46 0.90
CA ALA A 66 -16.35 -2.03 0.25
C ALA A 66 -15.23 -2.30 1.27
N TYR A 67 -14.52 -3.41 1.13
CA TYR A 67 -13.37 -3.72 1.98
C TYR A 67 -12.08 -3.50 1.19
N PRO A 68 -11.24 -2.51 1.57
CA PRO A 68 -9.92 -2.33 0.96
C PRO A 68 -9.05 -3.58 1.20
N PRO A 69 -8.55 -4.25 0.16
CA PRO A 69 -7.73 -5.44 0.33
C PRO A 69 -6.36 -5.08 0.94
N ASP A 70 -5.76 -6.00 1.70
CA ASP A 70 -4.39 -5.83 2.15
C ASP A 70 -3.43 -5.82 0.94
N LEU A 71 -2.55 -4.83 0.91
CA LEU A 71 -1.68 -4.57 -0.23
C LEU A 71 -0.36 -5.36 -0.21
N SER A 72 -0.07 -6.12 0.84
CA SER A 72 1.25 -6.78 0.98
C SER A 72 1.57 -7.73 -0.18
N LEU A 73 0.55 -8.39 -0.74
CA LEU A 73 0.68 -9.37 -1.82
C LEU A 73 -0.10 -8.98 -3.08
N ILE A 74 -0.55 -7.73 -3.21
CA ILE A 74 -1.57 -7.37 -4.21
C ILE A 74 -1.10 -7.57 -5.67
N THR A 75 0.19 -7.37 -5.93
CA THR A 75 0.82 -7.59 -7.24
C THR A 75 0.90 -9.09 -7.57
N SER A 76 1.08 -9.96 -6.59
CA SER A 76 1.02 -11.42 -6.79
C SER A 76 -0.41 -11.97 -6.79
N ALA A 77 -1.35 -11.26 -6.16
CA ALA A 77 -2.74 -11.69 -5.99
C ALA A 77 -3.69 -11.25 -7.13
N ARG A 78 -3.19 -10.55 -8.15
CA ARG A 78 -3.97 -10.10 -9.31
C ARG A 78 -3.26 -10.46 -10.60
N HIS A 79 -4.02 -10.91 -11.59
CA HIS A 79 -3.48 -11.16 -12.93
C HIS A 79 -2.94 -9.86 -13.53
N GLY A 80 -1.77 -9.93 -14.17
CA GLY A 80 -1.04 -8.77 -14.67
C GLY A 80 -0.17 -8.05 -13.64
N GLY A 81 -0.32 -8.37 -12.35
CA GLY A 81 0.52 -7.85 -11.26
C GLY A 81 0.72 -6.34 -11.27
N GLU A 82 1.98 -5.90 -11.26
CA GLU A 82 2.34 -4.48 -11.28
C GLU A 82 1.77 -3.73 -12.50
N ASP A 83 1.65 -4.36 -13.67
CA ASP A 83 1.06 -3.72 -14.86
C ASP A 83 -0.44 -3.43 -14.64
N TYR A 84 -1.14 -4.36 -13.99
CA TYR A 84 -2.55 -4.17 -13.62
C TYR A 84 -2.69 -3.04 -12.60
N VAL A 85 -1.88 -3.02 -11.54
CA VAL A 85 -1.95 -1.97 -10.51
C VAL A 85 -1.64 -0.59 -11.10
N PHE A 86 -0.62 -0.49 -11.96
CA PHE A 86 -0.26 0.76 -12.63
C PHE A 86 -1.40 1.28 -13.51
N SER A 87 -1.97 0.40 -14.34
CA SER A 87 -3.10 0.74 -15.22
C SER A 87 -4.34 1.13 -14.42
N LEU A 88 -4.59 0.45 -13.30
CA LEU A 88 -5.69 0.79 -12.40
C LEU A 88 -5.50 2.19 -11.79
N LEU A 89 -4.33 2.51 -11.26
CA LEU A 89 -4.06 3.79 -10.59
C LEU A 89 -4.07 4.98 -11.56
N THR A 90 -3.64 4.78 -12.80
CA THR A 90 -3.53 5.84 -13.82
C THR A 90 -4.73 5.91 -14.78
N GLY A 91 -5.61 4.90 -14.76
CA GLY A 91 -6.68 4.71 -15.73
C GLY A 91 -8.05 5.29 -15.36
N TYR A 92 -8.15 6.03 -14.26
CA TYR A 92 -9.41 6.69 -13.88
C TYR A 92 -9.88 7.66 -14.98
N CYS A 93 -11.13 7.54 -15.39
CA CYS A 93 -11.75 8.40 -16.40
C CYS A 93 -13.28 8.46 -16.22
N ASP A 94 -13.93 9.35 -16.97
CA ASP A 94 -15.38 9.45 -16.97
C ASP A 94 -16.03 8.18 -17.52
N ALA A 95 -17.16 7.81 -16.94
CA ALA A 95 -17.95 6.68 -17.41
C ALA A 95 -18.43 6.90 -18.85
N PRO A 96 -18.28 5.91 -19.76
CA PRO A 96 -18.78 6.04 -21.11
C PRO A 96 -20.31 6.09 -21.12
N ALA A 97 -20.88 6.60 -22.20
CA ALA A 97 -22.33 6.74 -22.35
C ALA A 97 -23.04 5.39 -22.11
N GLY A 98 -24.05 5.39 -21.24
CA GLY A 98 -24.86 4.22 -20.90
C GLY A 98 -24.35 3.40 -19.70
N VAL A 99 -23.24 3.78 -19.07
CA VAL A 99 -22.79 3.17 -17.80
C VAL A 99 -23.32 4.00 -16.63
N GLU A 100 -24.18 3.39 -15.81
CA GLU A 100 -24.65 3.96 -14.54
C GLU A 100 -23.80 3.41 -13.39
N LEU A 101 -23.25 4.30 -12.57
CA LEU A 101 -22.48 3.96 -11.38
C LEU A 101 -23.38 4.07 -10.15
N GLY A 102 -23.21 3.14 -9.20
CA GLY A 102 -23.82 3.26 -7.89
C GLY A 102 -23.23 4.41 -7.07
N GLU A 103 -23.92 4.81 -6.00
CA GLU A 103 -23.42 5.80 -5.06
C GLU A 103 -22.07 5.36 -4.46
N GLY A 104 -21.07 6.25 -4.48
CA GLY A 104 -19.71 5.95 -4.00
C GLY A 104 -18.87 5.07 -4.92
N GLN A 105 -19.36 4.76 -6.14
CA GLN A 105 -18.58 4.07 -7.17
C GLN A 105 -17.98 5.04 -8.19
N TYR A 106 -16.80 4.68 -8.71
CA TYR A 106 -16.04 5.41 -9.70
C TYR A 106 -15.82 4.53 -10.93
N TYR A 107 -15.68 5.13 -12.11
CA TYR A 107 -15.40 4.37 -13.32
C TYR A 107 -13.89 4.16 -13.50
N ASN A 108 -13.51 2.93 -13.80
CA ASN A 108 -12.17 2.56 -14.20
C ASN A 108 -12.21 1.36 -15.17
N PRO A 109 -11.78 1.52 -16.43
CA PRO A 109 -11.91 0.48 -17.45
C PRO A 109 -11.04 -0.76 -17.18
N TYR A 110 -10.01 -0.66 -16.34
CA TYR A 110 -9.16 -1.78 -15.97
C TYR A 110 -9.73 -2.60 -14.82
N PHE A 111 -10.63 -2.02 -14.01
CA PHE A 111 -11.27 -2.75 -12.93
C PHE A 111 -12.34 -3.70 -13.49
N PRO A 112 -12.40 -4.97 -13.06
CA PRO A 112 -13.42 -5.91 -13.51
C PRO A 112 -14.84 -5.38 -13.26
N GLY A 113 -15.61 -5.21 -14.34
CA GLY A 113 -16.96 -4.63 -14.29
C GLY A 113 -17.02 -3.09 -14.42
N GLY A 114 -15.88 -2.40 -14.49
CA GLY A 114 -15.80 -0.97 -14.76
C GLY A 114 -16.12 -0.05 -13.58
N ALA A 115 -16.87 -0.51 -12.57
CA ALA A 115 -17.23 0.27 -11.38
C ALA A 115 -16.41 -0.17 -10.16
N ILE A 116 -15.63 0.75 -9.59
CA ILE A 116 -14.77 0.51 -8.41
C ILE A 116 -15.20 1.39 -7.23
N GLY A 117 -15.19 0.86 -6.01
CA GLY A 117 -15.49 1.62 -4.79
C GLY A 117 -14.32 2.45 -4.24
N MET A 118 -13.24 2.61 -5.02
CA MET A 118 -12.04 3.35 -4.65
C MET A 118 -12.02 4.66 -5.42
N ALA A 119 -12.01 5.79 -4.72
CA ALA A 119 -11.78 7.09 -5.32
C ALA A 119 -10.36 7.16 -5.92
N GLN A 120 -10.15 7.99 -6.93
CA GLN A 120 -8.80 8.22 -7.45
C GLN A 120 -7.91 8.78 -6.33
N ALA A 121 -6.84 8.04 -6.01
CA ALA A 121 -5.96 8.35 -4.88
C ALA A 121 -4.74 9.19 -5.30
N LEU A 122 -4.32 9.12 -6.56
CA LEU A 122 -3.12 9.77 -7.07
C LEU A 122 -3.48 10.91 -8.02
N TYR A 123 -2.79 12.04 -7.83
CA TYR A 123 -2.85 13.23 -8.66
C TYR A 123 -1.43 13.79 -8.81
N ASN A 124 -1.22 14.66 -9.82
CA ASN A 124 0.05 15.37 -9.94
C ASN A 124 0.30 16.21 -8.67
N GLU A 125 1.55 16.20 -8.20
CA GLU A 125 2.06 17.04 -7.12
C GLU A 125 1.38 16.82 -5.75
N ILE A 126 0.82 15.63 -5.51
CA ILE A 126 0.18 15.28 -4.22
C ILE A 126 1.21 15.09 -3.08
N ILE A 127 2.47 14.83 -3.42
CA ILE A 127 3.59 14.74 -2.47
C ILE A 127 4.82 15.44 -3.05
N GLU A 128 5.79 15.73 -2.19
CA GLU A 128 7.13 16.16 -2.58
C GLU A 128 8.11 15.01 -2.32
N TYR A 129 8.85 14.58 -3.34
CA TYR A 129 9.90 13.59 -3.17
C TYR A 129 11.13 14.21 -2.48
N SER A 130 11.73 13.48 -1.54
CA SER A 130 12.95 13.91 -0.84
C SER A 130 14.17 14.07 -1.76
N ASP A 131 14.17 13.40 -2.92
CA ASP A 131 15.23 13.47 -3.92
C ASP A 131 14.99 14.53 -5.02
N GLY A 132 13.86 15.25 -4.95
CA GLY A 132 13.49 16.28 -5.93
C GLY A 132 12.89 15.76 -7.23
N THR A 133 12.56 14.47 -7.33
CA THR A 133 11.83 13.92 -8.48
C THR A 133 10.48 14.62 -8.66
N PRO A 134 10.08 14.99 -9.89
CA PRO A 134 8.75 15.56 -10.12
C PRO A 134 7.64 14.55 -9.85
N ALA A 135 6.75 14.87 -8.91
CA ALA A 135 5.65 14.01 -8.48
C ALA A 135 4.46 13.97 -9.46
N THR A 136 4.71 13.56 -10.71
CA THR A 136 3.63 13.33 -11.68
C THR A 136 2.84 12.06 -11.36
N LEU A 137 1.57 11.99 -11.77
CA LEU A 137 0.67 10.85 -11.57
C LEU A 137 1.32 9.52 -11.99
N SER A 138 1.90 9.48 -13.19
CA SER A 138 2.56 8.29 -13.71
C SER A 138 3.82 7.94 -12.93
N GLN A 139 4.57 8.93 -12.44
CA GLN A 139 5.77 8.70 -11.63
C GLN A 139 5.39 8.05 -10.28
N LEU A 140 4.40 8.63 -9.60
CA LEU A 140 3.87 8.12 -8.34
C LEU A 140 3.34 6.69 -8.50
N ALA A 141 2.53 6.45 -9.53
CA ALA A 141 1.99 5.13 -9.80
C ALA A 141 3.11 4.11 -10.06
N LYS A 142 4.14 4.47 -10.83
CA LYS A 142 5.27 3.59 -11.12
C LYS A 142 6.07 3.27 -9.84
N ASP A 143 6.31 4.24 -8.97
CA ASP A 143 7.08 4.02 -7.74
C ASP A 143 6.30 3.19 -6.72
N VAL A 144 5.00 3.47 -6.55
CA VAL A 144 4.11 2.64 -5.71
C VAL A 144 4.05 1.21 -6.22
N CYS A 145 3.90 1.00 -7.54
CA CYS A 145 3.89 -0.35 -8.10
C CYS A 145 5.22 -1.09 -7.87
N THR A 146 6.34 -0.39 -7.99
CA THR A 146 7.67 -0.95 -7.70
C THR A 146 7.79 -1.38 -6.25
N PHE A 147 7.33 -0.54 -5.32
CA PHE A 147 7.30 -0.85 -3.89
C PHE A 147 6.38 -2.05 -3.59
N LEU A 148 5.17 -2.09 -4.15
CA LEU A 148 4.24 -3.20 -3.96
C LEU A 148 4.75 -4.51 -4.58
N LYS A 149 5.55 -4.44 -5.64
CA LYS A 149 6.22 -5.61 -6.19
C LYS A 149 7.29 -6.15 -5.23
N TRP A 150 8.11 -5.27 -4.68
CA TRP A 150 9.06 -5.65 -3.63
C TRP A 150 8.36 -6.24 -2.41
N ALA A 151 7.28 -5.63 -1.94
CA ALA A 151 6.54 -6.11 -0.76
C ALA A 151 5.98 -7.52 -0.96
N ALA A 152 5.54 -7.85 -2.19
CA ALA A 152 5.01 -9.16 -2.52
C ALA A 152 6.10 -10.22 -2.80
N GLU A 153 7.27 -9.81 -3.28
CA GLU A 153 8.39 -10.69 -3.65
C GLU A 153 9.74 -10.12 -3.15
N PRO A 154 9.98 -10.06 -1.83
CA PRO A 154 11.19 -9.47 -1.27
C PRO A 154 12.47 -10.24 -1.69
N GLU A 155 12.34 -11.50 -2.11
CA GLU A 155 13.43 -12.33 -2.59
C GLU A 155 13.79 -12.11 -4.07
N HIS A 156 13.07 -11.25 -4.80
CA HIS A 156 13.18 -11.05 -6.25
C HIS A 156 14.63 -10.95 -6.76
N ASP A 157 15.44 -10.08 -6.15
CA ASP A 157 16.81 -9.81 -6.59
C ASP A 157 17.76 -10.98 -6.30
N THR A 158 17.64 -11.56 -5.11
CA THR A 158 18.42 -12.75 -4.71
C THR A 158 18.08 -13.94 -5.59
N ARG A 159 16.79 -14.16 -5.86
CA ARG A 159 16.29 -15.21 -6.74
C ARG A 159 16.88 -15.08 -8.15
N LYS A 160 16.82 -13.89 -8.76
CA LYS A 160 17.39 -13.67 -10.11
C LYS A 160 18.91 -13.88 -10.14
N ARG A 161 19.63 -13.40 -9.13
CA ARG A 161 21.08 -13.56 -9.02
C ARG A 161 21.52 -15.02 -8.91
N MET A 162 20.75 -15.87 -8.24
CA MET A 162 21.06 -17.30 -8.13
C MET A 162 21.04 -18.03 -9.49
N PHE A 163 20.19 -17.59 -10.43
CA PHE A 163 20.03 -18.21 -11.74
C PHE A 163 20.93 -17.60 -12.83
N ILE A 164 21.49 -16.42 -12.60
CA ILE A 164 22.48 -15.79 -13.47
C ILE A 164 23.87 -16.09 -12.89
N LYS A 165 24.47 -17.19 -13.35
CA LYS A 165 25.88 -17.54 -13.09
C LYS A 165 26.72 -17.34 -14.34
#